data_AF-A0AAQ0QEB8-F1
#
_entry.id   AF-A0AAQ0QEB8-F1
#
_cell.length_a   1.000
_cell.length_b   1.000
_cell.length_c   1.000
_cell.angle_alpha   90.00
_cell.angle_beta   90.00
_cell.angle_gamma   90.00
#
_symmetry.space_group_name_H-M   'P 1'
#
loop_
_entity.id
_entity.type
_entity.pdbx_description
1 polymer ?
#
loop_
_entity_poly.entity_id
_entity_poly.type
_entity_poly.pdbx_seq_one_letter_code
_entity_poly.pdbx_strand_id
1 'polypeptide(L)'
;MCIINIFSPRELALIVWSIIVLLWICFSHKLRHSLINILTAFFALKLQILFIGGYIYLTLILLLISRYIHWDSVLIKDCAIFVLITSIVMIGGAIEQKRIGNNIFDTIKATTIMAFYINVFTFSFIVEFILLPIIVFMSMTAAYAKTSIRQDENRAGCLLESLINCIYLGIIVYSGIKIYQHPSVLIQEQSVYSLIIPILLTICLTPYLFIIKLYSAYEIFLLRLKASTSNLPIKDYRARRNMVIKSCGLNFNKLAYVSRHLKIFMYKDNQESLLSTKNGRG
;
A
#
# COMPACT_ATOMS: atom_id res chain seq x y z
N MET A 1 14.56 16.84 28.08
CA MET A 1 14.60 17.98 27.15
C MET A 1 15.30 17.66 25.81
N CYS A 2 16.25 16.70 25.72
CA CYS A 2 16.90 16.34 24.44
C CYS A 2 16.04 15.59 23.40
N ILE A 3 15.03 14.82 23.83
CA ILE A 3 14.26 13.96 22.90
C ILE A 3 13.41 14.80 21.93
N ILE A 4 12.90 15.95 22.38
CA ILE A 4 12.00 16.81 21.59
C ILE A 4 12.71 17.45 20.39
N ASN A 5 14.03 17.65 20.46
CA ASN A 5 14.79 18.34 19.40
C ASN A 5 15.12 17.46 18.18
N ILE A 6 14.83 16.15 18.25
CA ILE A 6 15.02 15.21 17.15
C ILE A 6 13.75 15.09 16.29
N PHE A 7 12.58 15.34 16.88
CA PHE A 7 11.30 15.18 16.21
C PHE A 7 10.92 16.42 15.42
N SER A 8 10.46 16.21 14.19
CA SER A 8 9.92 17.32 13.40
C SER A 8 8.59 17.82 13.99
N PRO A 9 8.20 19.09 13.74
CA PRO A 9 6.90 19.61 14.14
C PRO A 9 5.72 18.75 13.65
N ARG A 10 5.88 18.13 12.48
CA ARG A 10 4.91 17.20 11.89
C ARG A 10 4.81 15.89 12.66
N GLU A 11 5.95 15.28 13.00
CA GLU A 11 5.98 14.06 13.81
C GLU A 11 5.34 14.30 15.18
N LEU A 12 5.62 15.44 15.80
CA LEU A 12 4.98 15.85 17.05
C LEU A 12 3.46 15.99 16.87
N ALA A 13 3.00 16.66 15.81
CA ALA A 13 1.57 16.79 15.53
C ALA A 13 0.89 15.41 15.33
N LEU A 14 1.53 14.50 14.58
CA LEU A 14 1.05 13.13 14.38
C LEU A 14 0.96 12.35 15.70
N ILE A 15 1.98 12.44 16.56
CA ILE A 15 2.00 11.76 17.85
C ILE A 15 0.88 12.29 18.75
N VAL A 16 0.73 13.61 18.86
CA VAL A 16 -0.30 14.23 19.70
C VAL A 16 -1.69 13.82 19.21
N TRP A 17 -1.97 13.91 17.91
CA TRP A 17 -3.25 13.49 17.35
C TRP A 17 -3.51 11.99 17.51
N SER A 18 -2.49 11.15 17.34
CA SER A 18 -2.60 9.70 17.56
C SER A 18 -2.99 9.37 18.99
N ILE A 19 -2.42 10.07 19.98
CA ILE A 19 -2.77 9.91 21.39
C ILE A 19 -4.22 10.36 21.64
N ILE A 20 -4.64 11.52 21.11
CA ILE A 20 -6.01 12.03 21.25
C ILE A 20 -7.03 11.03 20.68
N VAL A 21 -6.76 10.52 19.47
CA VAL A 21 -7.63 9.53 18.81
C VAL A 21 -7.66 8.22 19.60
N LEU A 22 -6.52 7.74 20.07
CA LEU A 22 -6.44 6.49 20.83
C LEU A 22 -7.18 6.60 22.17
N LEU A 23 -7.08 7.74 22.86
CA LEU A 23 -7.85 8.02 24.06
C LEU A 23 -9.35 8.03 23.75
N TRP A 24 -9.79 8.76 22.72
CA TRP A 24 -11.20 8.80 22.32
C TRP A 24 -11.74 7.38 22.03
N ILE A 25 -10.98 6.56 21.30
CA ILE A 25 -11.43 5.21 20.98
C ILE A 25 -11.52 4.32 22.24
N CYS A 26 -10.61 4.47 23.20
CA CYS A 26 -10.68 3.77 24.48
C CYS A 26 -11.96 4.10 25.29
N PHE A 27 -12.49 5.33 25.16
CA PHE A 27 -13.73 5.72 25.86
C PHE A 27 -15.01 5.14 25.25
N SER A 28 -15.00 4.74 23.98
CA SER A 28 -16.20 4.23 23.30
C SER A 28 -16.15 2.72 23.12
N HIS A 29 -17.03 2.00 23.81
CA HIS A 29 -17.12 0.54 23.75
C HIS A 29 -17.32 0.02 22.30
N LYS A 30 -18.14 0.71 21.50
CA LYS A 30 -18.38 0.36 20.09
C LYS A 30 -17.13 0.54 19.22
N LEU A 31 -16.37 1.62 19.44
CA LEU A 31 -15.14 1.89 18.69
C LEU A 31 -14.02 0.94 19.08
N ARG A 32 -13.88 0.61 20.38
CA ARG A 32 -12.91 -0.37 20.87
C ARG A 32 -13.10 -1.74 20.22
N HIS A 33 -14.32 -2.26 20.18
CA HIS A 33 -14.59 -3.55 19.55
C HIS A 33 -14.28 -3.53 18.04
N SER A 34 -14.64 -2.44 17.37
CA SER A 34 -14.35 -2.26 15.93
C SER A 34 -12.85 -2.20 15.67
N LEU A 35 -12.07 -1.50 16.51
CA LEU A 35 -10.61 -1.48 16.41
C LEU A 35 -10.00 -2.86 16.62
N ILE A 36 -10.46 -3.62 17.62
CA ILE A 36 -9.91 -4.96 17.88
C ILE A 36 -10.15 -5.87 16.67
N ASN A 37 -11.32 -5.80 16.04
CA ASN A 37 -11.59 -6.54 14.81
C ASN A 37 -10.68 -6.11 13.65
N ILE A 38 -10.45 -4.80 13.48
CA ILE A 38 -9.55 -4.28 12.45
C ILE A 38 -8.10 -4.71 12.73
N LEU A 39 -7.67 -4.60 13.99
CA LEU A 39 -6.32 -4.95 14.42
C LEU A 39 -6.07 -6.46 14.26
N THR A 40 -7.02 -7.30 14.66
CA THR A 40 -6.92 -8.76 14.46
C THR A 40 -6.91 -9.14 12.98
N ALA A 41 -7.67 -8.45 12.13
CA ALA A 41 -7.60 -8.63 10.67
C ALA A 41 -6.25 -8.19 10.10
N PHE A 42 -5.71 -7.06 10.58
CA PHE A 42 -4.40 -6.54 10.15
C PHE A 42 -3.24 -7.44 10.61
N PHE A 43 -3.37 -8.08 11.78
CA PHE A 43 -2.41 -9.04 12.32
C PHE A 43 -2.64 -10.48 11.84
N ALA A 44 -3.44 -10.69 10.79
CA ALA A 44 -3.54 -12.00 10.17
C ALA A 44 -2.16 -12.47 9.69
N LEU A 45 -1.80 -13.71 10.04
CA LEU A 45 -0.47 -14.30 9.80
C LEU A 45 0.00 -14.14 8.34
N LYS A 46 -0.91 -14.30 7.39
CA LYS A 46 -0.63 -14.11 5.95
C LYS A 46 -0.20 -12.68 5.60
N LEU A 47 -0.87 -11.67 6.18
CA LEU A 47 -0.57 -10.26 5.97
C LEU A 47 0.78 -9.92 6.61
N GLN A 48 1.05 -10.47 7.80
CA GLN A 48 2.30 -10.28 8.52
C GLN A 48 3.50 -10.86 7.76
N ILE A 49 3.37 -12.02 7.12
CA ILE A 49 4.44 -12.58 6.28
C ILE A 49 4.81 -11.62 5.13
N LEU A 50 3.81 -11.01 4.48
CA LEU A 50 4.04 -10.03 3.41
C LEU A 50 4.74 -8.77 3.96
N PHE A 51 4.32 -8.25 5.11
CA PHE A 51 4.98 -7.10 5.72
C PHE A 51 6.42 -7.39 6.15
N ILE A 52 6.64 -8.49 6.86
CA ILE A 52 7.97 -8.91 7.33
C ILE A 52 8.92 -9.11 6.15
N GLY A 53 8.45 -9.76 5.07
CA GLY A 53 9.24 -9.92 3.84
C GLY A 53 9.64 -8.56 3.23
N GLY A 54 8.72 -7.59 3.21
CA GLY A 54 9.00 -6.24 2.74
C GLY A 54 10.01 -5.50 3.60
N TYR A 55 9.89 -5.61 4.93
CA TYR A 55 10.86 -5.01 5.86
C TYR A 55 12.25 -5.61 5.68
N ILE A 56 12.39 -6.94 5.62
CA ILE A 56 13.67 -7.60 5.37
C ILE A 56 14.29 -7.12 4.06
N TYR A 57 13.48 -7.03 3.00
CA TYR A 57 13.93 -6.56 1.69
C TYR A 57 14.46 -5.11 1.73
N LEU A 58 13.71 -4.21 2.37
CA LEU A 58 14.11 -2.80 2.53
C LEU A 58 15.34 -2.65 3.44
N THR A 59 15.45 -3.43 4.52
CA THR A 59 16.63 -3.44 5.38
C THR A 59 17.87 -3.90 4.62
N LEU A 60 17.75 -4.92 3.76
CA LEU A 60 18.86 -5.39 2.92
C LEU A 60 19.32 -4.30 1.95
N ILE A 61 18.39 -3.56 1.34
CA ILE A 61 18.72 -2.42 0.48
C ILE A 61 19.41 -1.31 1.27
N LEU A 62 18.91 -0.99 2.48
CA LEU A 62 19.54 0.00 3.35
C LEU A 62 20.97 -0.40 3.75
N LEU A 63 21.24 -1.68 4.01
CA LEU A 63 22.59 -2.20 4.28
C LEU A 63 23.53 -2.08 3.06
N LEU A 64 23.01 -2.20 1.84
CA LEU A 64 23.80 -1.97 0.63
C LEU A 64 24.15 -0.49 0.47
N ILE A 65 23.17 0.39 0.71
CA ILE A 65 23.34 1.85 0.65
C ILE A 65 24.24 2.36 1.77
N SER A 66 24.23 1.68 2.93
CA SER A 66 24.94 2.16 4.11
C SER A 66 26.45 2.24 3.95
N ARG A 67 27.00 1.57 2.93
CA ARG A 67 28.42 1.64 2.57
C ARG A 67 28.80 2.93 1.83
N TYR A 68 27.84 3.67 1.31
CA TYR A 68 28.05 4.84 0.45
C TYR A 68 27.61 6.17 1.08
N ILE A 69 26.93 6.14 2.22
CA ILE A 69 26.34 7.32 2.86
C ILE A 69 26.82 7.41 4.32
N HIS A 70 27.12 8.63 4.76
CA HIS A 70 27.33 8.93 6.18
C HIS A 70 25.98 9.04 6.89
N TRP A 71 25.76 8.19 7.90
CA TRP A 71 24.49 8.14 8.63
C TRP A 71 24.50 9.06 9.83
N ASP A 72 23.55 9.98 9.86
CA ASP A 72 23.20 10.75 11.05
C ASP A 72 21.93 10.22 11.71
N SER A 73 21.76 10.47 13.01
CA SER A 73 20.60 10.02 13.78
C SER A 73 19.26 10.52 13.20
N VAL A 74 19.26 11.72 12.59
CA VAL A 74 18.09 12.28 11.91
C VAL A 74 17.75 11.45 10.66
N LEU A 75 18.74 11.14 9.83
CA LEU A 75 18.56 10.37 8.60
C LEU A 75 18.10 8.93 8.86
N ILE A 76 18.64 8.29 9.91
CA ILE A 76 18.22 6.95 10.33
C ILE A 76 16.74 6.95 10.74
N LYS A 77 16.33 7.95 11.55
CA LYS A 77 14.95 8.10 11.99
C LYS A 77 14.02 8.33 10.80
N ASP A 78 14.36 9.24 9.89
CA ASP A 78 13.55 9.54 8.70
C ASP A 78 13.41 8.30 7.82
N CYS A 79 14.49 7.54 7.63
CA CYS A 79 14.46 6.26 6.90
C CYS A 79 13.56 5.23 7.58
N ALA A 80 13.62 5.10 8.91
CA ALA A 80 12.79 4.15 9.64
C ALA A 80 11.29 4.50 9.51
N ILE A 81 10.93 5.77 9.71
CA ILE A 81 9.55 6.26 9.52
C ILE A 81 9.10 6.02 8.08
N PHE A 82 9.97 6.34 7.11
CA PHE A 82 9.68 6.14 5.70
C PHE A 82 9.39 4.67 5.37
N VAL A 83 10.27 3.76 5.79
CA VAL A 83 10.12 2.30 5.57
C VAL A 83 8.82 1.80 6.18
N LEU A 84 8.48 2.20 7.41
CA LEU A 84 7.24 1.80 8.08
C LEU A 84 5.99 2.27 7.32
N ILE A 85 5.91 3.56 7.02
CA ILE A 85 4.72 4.14 6.37
C ILE A 85 4.56 3.61 4.94
N THR A 86 5.64 3.62 4.15
CA THR A 86 5.56 3.21 2.74
C THR A 86 5.31 1.72 2.56
N SER A 87 5.88 0.87 3.43
CA SER A 87 5.57 -0.56 3.39
C SER A 87 4.07 -0.79 3.59
N ILE A 88 3.45 -0.13 4.57
CA ILE A 88 2.00 -0.25 4.82
C ILE A 88 1.18 0.20 3.61
N VAL A 89 1.46 1.41 3.10
CA VAL A 89 0.69 2.00 1.99
C VAL A 89 0.86 1.21 0.69
N MET A 90 2.09 0.85 0.32
CA MET A 90 2.37 0.23 -0.96
C MET A 90 2.00 -1.25 -0.99
N ILE A 91 2.29 -1.99 0.08
CA ILE A 91 1.90 -3.41 0.18
C ILE A 91 0.38 -3.50 0.30
N GLY A 92 -0.24 -2.65 1.13
CA GLY A 92 -1.71 -2.56 1.23
C GLY A 92 -2.36 -2.25 -0.12
N GLY A 93 -1.86 -1.24 -0.84
CA GLY A 93 -2.32 -0.90 -2.18
C GLY A 93 -2.11 -2.03 -3.20
N ALA A 94 -0.99 -2.75 -3.14
CA ALA A 94 -0.73 -3.90 -4.00
C ALA A 94 -1.68 -5.08 -3.73
N ILE A 95 -2.12 -5.26 -2.48
CA ILE A 95 -3.12 -6.27 -2.10
C ILE A 95 -4.53 -5.85 -2.54
N GLU A 96 -4.90 -4.58 -2.34
CA GLU A 96 -6.24 -4.05 -2.62
C GLU A 96 -6.53 -3.90 -4.12
N GLN A 97 -5.50 -3.78 -4.97
CA GLN A 97 -5.60 -3.84 -6.43
C GLN A 97 -6.05 -5.23 -6.93
N LYS A 98 -7.26 -5.64 -6.53
CA LYS A 98 -8.04 -6.82 -6.98
C LYS A 98 -8.34 -6.77 -8.48
N ARG A 99 -8.21 -5.60 -9.12
CA ARG A 99 -8.47 -5.39 -10.54
C ARG A 99 -7.18 -5.45 -11.35
N ILE A 100 -7.16 -6.44 -12.24
CA ILE A 100 -6.09 -6.83 -13.17
C ILE A 100 -5.53 -5.67 -14.04
N GLY A 101 -6.18 -4.52 -14.13
CA GLY A 101 -5.81 -3.43 -15.05
C GLY A 101 -5.15 -2.20 -14.45
N ASN A 102 -5.09 -2.04 -13.11
CA ASN A 102 -4.52 -0.81 -12.54
C ASN A 102 -2.99 -0.87 -12.48
N ASN A 103 -2.37 0.23 -12.91
CA ASN A 103 -0.93 0.38 -12.96
C ASN A 103 -0.37 0.53 -11.53
N ILE A 104 0.51 -0.39 -11.15
CA ILE A 104 1.30 -0.30 -9.89
C ILE A 104 2.07 1.03 -9.86
N PHE A 105 2.47 1.51 -11.04
CA PHE A 105 3.12 2.81 -11.23
C PHE A 105 2.31 3.99 -10.70
N ASP A 106 0.98 3.94 -10.68
CA ASP A 106 0.17 5.06 -10.16
C ASP A 106 0.22 5.10 -8.63
N THR A 107 0.14 3.93 -7.97
CA THR A 107 0.35 3.81 -6.53
C THR A 107 1.77 4.18 -6.14
N ILE A 108 2.76 3.83 -6.95
CA ILE A 108 4.16 4.20 -6.74
C ILE A 108 4.31 5.72 -6.84
N LYS A 109 3.87 6.34 -7.95
CA LYS A 109 3.96 7.80 -8.16
C LYS A 109 3.30 8.58 -7.02
N ALA A 110 2.08 8.22 -6.64
CA ALA A 110 1.37 8.89 -5.55
C ALA A 110 2.11 8.74 -4.22
N THR A 111 2.65 7.55 -3.93
CA THR A 111 3.43 7.31 -2.71
C THR A 111 4.75 8.07 -2.72
N THR A 112 5.44 8.16 -3.86
CA THR A 112 6.69 8.94 -3.99
C THR A 112 6.45 10.44 -3.81
N ILE A 113 5.36 10.98 -4.33
CA ILE A 113 5.01 12.40 -4.11
C ILE A 113 4.70 12.65 -2.64
N MET A 114 3.97 11.74 -1.98
CA MET A 114 3.72 11.81 -0.53
C MET A 114 5.01 11.67 0.29
N ALA A 115 5.90 10.76 -0.10
CA ALA A 115 7.20 10.55 0.52
C ALA A 115 8.04 11.83 0.52
N PHE A 116 8.09 12.48 -0.64
CA PHE A 116 8.77 13.75 -0.83
C PHE A 116 8.13 14.83 0.05
N TYR A 117 6.80 14.88 0.12
CA TYR A 117 6.11 15.82 1.00
C TYR A 117 6.41 15.58 2.48
N ILE A 118 6.57 14.33 2.91
CA ILE A 118 6.84 13.97 4.32
C ILE A 118 8.25 14.38 4.75
N ASN A 119 9.25 14.16 3.90
CA ASN A 119 10.64 14.28 4.31
C ASN A 119 11.28 15.64 4.02
N VAL A 120 10.79 16.40 3.04
CA VAL A 120 11.56 17.58 2.57
C VAL A 120 11.18 18.86 3.32
N PHE A 121 9.93 19.07 3.73
CA PHE A 121 9.54 20.31 4.40
C PHE A 121 8.58 20.11 5.55
N THR A 122 8.93 20.67 6.71
CA THR A 122 8.05 20.73 7.88
C THR A 122 7.63 22.18 8.10
N PHE A 123 6.33 22.41 8.30
CA PHE A 123 5.86 23.73 8.69
C PHE A 123 6.08 23.96 10.20
N SER A 124 5.76 25.17 10.66
CA SER A 124 5.64 25.43 12.11
C SER A 124 4.65 24.44 12.74
N PHE A 125 4.94 24.04 13.98
CA PHE A 125 4.12 23.08 14.73
C PHE A 125 2.64 23.45 14.72
N ILE A 126 2.31 24.73 14.92
CA ILE A 126 0.92 25.21 14.95
C ILE A 126 0.22 24.96 13.60
N VAL A 127 0.92 25.20 12.49
CA VAL A 127 0.39 25.01 11.14
C VAL A 127 0.17 23.52 10.86
N GLU A 128 1.16 22.67 11.15
CA GLU A 128 1.04 21.22 10.98
C GLU A 128 -0.10 20.64 11.84
N PHE A 129 -0.22 21.11 13.09
CA PHE A 129 -1.24 20.63 14.02
C PHE A 129 -2.67 20.91 13.55
N ILE A 130 -2.90 22.04 12.88
CA ILE A 130 -4.22 22.42 12.32
C ILE A 130 -4.43 21.74 10.95
N LEU A 131 -3.39 21.66 10.12
CA LEU A 131 -3.49 21.10 8.77
C LEU A 131 -3.83 19.60 8.78
N LEU A 132 -3.26 18.86 9.74
CA LEU A 132 -3.42 17.41 9.85
C LEU A 132 -4.87 16.95 9.99
N PRO A 133 -5.67 17.44 10.97
CA PRO A 133 -7.07 17.06 11.10
C PRO A 133 -7.91 17.50 9.90
N ILE A 134 -7.59 18.63 9.24
CA ILE A 134 -8.29 19.08 8.03
C ILE A 134 -8.10 18.05 6.92
N ILE A 135 -6.87 17.63 6.64
CA ILE A 135 -6.57 16.61 5.61
C ILE A 135 -7.25 15.27 5.95
N VAL A 136 -7.20 14.85 7.22
CA VAL A 136 -7.83 13.60 7.66
C VAL A 136 -9.35 13.66 7.51
N PHE A 137 -9.98 14.75 7.91
CA PHE A 137 -11.43 14.92 7.77
C PHE A 137 -11.87 14.98 6.31
N MET A 138 -11.15 15.72 5.45
CA MET A 138 -11.44 15.79 4.02
C MET A 138 -11.25 14.43 3.34
N SER A 139 -10.21 13.67 3.70
CA SER A 139 -9.98 12.34 3.13
C SER A 139 -11.02 11.31 3.60
N MET A 140 -11.42 11.34 4.87
CA MET A 140 -12.50 10.49 5.38
C MET A 140 -13.83 10.77 4.68
N THR A 141 -14.19 12.05 4.52
CA THR A 141 -15.44 12.45 3.85
C THR A 141 -15.41 12.11 2.35
N ALA A 142 -14.28 12.32 1.67
CA ALA A 142 -14.10 11.90 0.28
C ALA A 142 -14.23 10.37 0.11
N ALA A 143 -13.64 9.58 1.01
CA ALA A 143 -13.76 8.13 0.99
C ALA A 143 -15.19 7.64 1.27
N TYR A 144 -15.88 8.29 2.21
CA TYR A 144 -17.28 8.00 2.50
C TYR A 144 -18.19 8.31 1.30
N ALA A 145 -17.98 9.46 0.64
CA ALA A 145 -18.72 9.84 -0.56
C ALA A 145 -18.54 8.83 -1.70
N LYS A 146 -17.31 8.33 -1.92
CA LYS A 146 -17.02 7.28 -2.91
C LYS A 146 -17.71 5.95 -2.63
N THR A 147 -17.96 5.63 -1.36
CA THR A 147 -18.55 4.34 -0.96
C THR A 147 -20.08 4.39 -0.92
N SER A 148 -20.67 5.55 -0.65
CA SER A 148 -22.11 5.73 -0.43
C SER A 148 -22.90 6.22 -1.64
N ILE A 149 -22.27 6.96 -2.57
CA ILE A 149 -22.95 7.61 -3.70
C ILE A 149 -22.59 6.88 -5.01
N ARG A 150 -23.58 6.59 -5.87
CA ARG A 150 -23.38 6.04 -7.21
C ARG A 150 -22.37 6.91 -7.97
N GLN A 151 -21.39 6.31 -8.66
CA GLN A 151 -20.25 7.01 -9.28
C GLN A 151 -20.63 8.26 -10.11
N ASP A 152 -21.83 8.30 -10.68
CA ASP A 152 -22.31 9.39 -11.54
C ASP A 152 -22.76 10.66 -10.78
N GLU A 153 -23.07 10.58 -9.47
CA GLU A 153 -23.48 11.73 -8.64
C GLU A 153 -22.39 12.20 -7.66
N ASN A 154 -21.22 11.55 -7.66
CA ASN A 154 -20.14 11.83 -6.72
C ASN A 154 -19.33 13.11 -7.05
N ARG A 155 -20.01 14.20 -7.42
CA ARG A 155 -19.39 15.51 -7.65
C ARG A 155 -18.71 16.03 -6.39
N ALA A 156 -19.34 15.87 -5.22
CA ALA A 156 -18.80 16.32 -3.95
C ALA A 156 -17.48 15.60 -3.56
N GLY A 157 -17.39 14.28 -3.76
CA GLY A 157 -16.15 13.53 -3.52
C GLY A 157 -15.04 13.94 -4.48
N CYS A 158 -15.35 14.13 -5.77
CA CYS A 158 -14.36 14.64 -6.73
C CYS A 158 -13.88 16.05 -6.40
N LEU A 159 -14.75 16.94 -5.92
CA LEU A 159 -14.36 18.29 -5.47
C LEU A 159 -13.45 18.23 -4.24
N LEU A 160 -13.77 17.39 -3.25
CA LEU A 160 -12.93 17.20 -2.06
C LEU A 160 -11.54 16.66 -2.45
N GLU A 161 -11.46 15.69 -3.35
CA GLU A 161 -10.17 15.18 -3.84
C GLU A 161 -9.39 16.24 -4.63
N SER A 162 -10.08 17.04 -5.44
CA SER A 162 -9.46 18.15 -6.14
C SER A 162 -8.92 19.19 -5.17
N LEU A 163 -9.65 19.52 -4.10
CA LEU A 163 -9.21 20.47 -3.08
C LEU A 163 -8.01 19.93 -2.31
N ILE A 164 -8.02 18.65 -1.93
CA ILE A 164 -6.87 17.99 -1.31
C ILE A 164 -5.64 18.08 -2.22
N ASN A 165 -5.80 17.78 -3.52
CA ASN A 165 -4.72 17.92 -4.49
C ASN A 165 -4.24 19.38 -4.65
N CYS A 166 -5.15 20.36 -4.62
CA CYS A 166 -4.78 21.78 -4.62
C CYS A 166 -3.98 22.19 -3.38
N ILE A 167 -4.35 21.68 -2.20
CA ILE A 167 -3.58 21.90 -0.96
C ILE A 167 -2.16 21.33 -1.13
N TYR A 168 -2.04 20.09 -1.60
CA TYR A 168 -0.73 19.49 -1.85
C TYR A 168 0.10 20.26 -2.89
N LEU A 169 -0.52 20.70 -4.00
CA LEU A 169 0.14 21.53 -5.00
C LEU A 169 0.60 22.87 -4.44
N GLY A 170 -0.23 23.54 -3.63
CA GLY A 170 0.13 24.80 -2.99
C GLY A 170 1.34 24.66 -2.06
N ILE A 171 1.41 23.55 -1.33
CA ILE A 171 2.58 23.24 -0.50
C ILE A 171 3.83 23.00 -1.35
N ILE A 172 3.72 22.26 -2.45
CA ILE A 172 4.85 22.04 -3.38
C ILE A 172 5.35 23.37 -3.93
N VAL A 173 4.47 24.26 -4.38
CA VAL A 173 4.86 25.58 -4.90
C VAL A 173 5.52 26.44 -3.83
N TYR A 174 4.91 26.54 -2.64
CA TYR A 174 5.49 27.28 -1.51
C TYR A 174 6.87 26.74 -1.14
N SER A 175 7.03 25.41 -1.15
CA SER A 175 8.31 24.77 -0.88
C SER A 175 9.37 25.11 -1.94
N GLY A 176 9.00 25.10 -3.22
CA GLY A 176 9.88 25.52 -4.32
C GLY A 176 10.33 26.97 -4.20
N ILE A 177 9.45 27.87 -3.77
CA ILE A 177 9.78 29.28 -3.54
C ILE A 177 10.75 29.43 -2.36
N LYS A 178 10.53 28.72 -1.25
CA LYS A 178 11.43 28.71 -0.08
C LYS A 178 12.83 28.19 -0.43
N ILE A 179 12.91 27.15 -1.26
CA ILE A 179 14.17 26.63 -1.80
C ILE A 179 14.90 27.70 -2.60
N TYR A 180 14.18 28.38 -3.50
CA TYR A 180 14.77 29.42 -4.34
C TYR A 180 15.32 30.58 -3.52
N GLN A 181 14.65 30.94 -2.42
CA GLN A 181 15.08 32.02 -1.52
C GLN A 181 16.27 31.64 -0.62
N HIS A 182 16.40 30.37 -0.23
CA HIS A 182 17.48 29.88 0.65
C HIS A 182 18.10 28.57 0.14
N PRO A 183 18.89 28.61 -0.94
CA PRO A 183 19.46 27.41 -1.55
C PRO A 183 20.50 26.71 -0.65
N SER A 184 21.11 27.43 0.30
CA SER A 184 22.09 26.88 1.25
C SER A 184 21.54 25.77 2.14
N VAL A 185 20.22 25.74 2.38
CA VAL A 185 19.55 24.69 3.19
C VAL A 185 19.50 23.34 2.45
N LEU A 186 19.48 23.35 1.12
CA LEU A 186 19.50 22.12 0.30
C LEU A 186 20.90 21.61 -0.01
N ILE A 187 21.90 22.50 -0.07
CA ILE A 187 23.28 22.16 -0.46
C ILE A 187 24.01 21.41 0.68
N GLN A 188 23.46 21.42 1.90
CA GLN A 188 23.97 20.58 2.98
C GLN A 188 23.76 19.10 2.64
N GLU A 189 24.82 18.29 2.71
CA GLU A 189 24.80 16.89 2.26
C GLU A 189 23.66 16.06 2.89
N GLN A 190 23.32 16.35 4.16
CA GLN A 190 22.24 15.72 4.91
C GLN A 190 20.86 15.93 4.25
N SER A 191 20.57 17.11 3.70
CA SER A 191 19.31 17.43 3.03
C SER A 191 19.17 16.68 1.70
N VAL A 192 20.29 16.49 0.99
CA VAL A 192 20.32 15.73 -0.26
C VAL A 192 20.01 14.25 -0.02
N TYR A 193 20.62 13.64 1.00
CA TYR A 193 20.34 12.24 1.34
C TYR A 193 18.90 12.02 1.81
N SER A 194 18.33 12.95 2.60
CA SER A 194 16.93 12.88 3.04
C SER A 194 15.92 12.89 1.86
N LEU A 195 16.31 13.45 0.71
CA LEU A 195 15.49 13.50 -0.50
C LEU A 195 15.73 12.29 -1.42
N ILE A 196 16.99 11.88 -1.61
CA ILE A 196 17.36 10.79 -2.54
C ILE A 196 16.99 9.41 -1.97
N ILE A 197 17.20 9.17 -0.68
CA ILE A 197 17.00 7.84 -0.08
C ILE A 197 15.54 7.36 -0.21
N PRO A 198 14.51 8.16 0.10
CA PRO A 198 13.12 7.76 -0.08
C PRO A 198 12.77 7.40 -1.53
N ILE A 199 13.29 8.15 -2.50
CA ILE A 199 13.07 7.90 -3.93
C ILE A 199 13.71 6.57 -4.32
N LEU A 200 14.96 6.36 -3.91
CA LEU A 200 15.71 5.14 -4.21
C LEU A 200 15.05 3.90 -3.58
N LEU A 201 14.63 3.99 -2.32
CA LEU A 201 13.88 2.93 -1.63
C LEU A 201 12.56 2.62 -2.36
N THR A 202 11.84 3.62 -2.84
CA THR A 202 10.59 3.42 -3.59
C THR A 202 10.82 2.69 -4.91
N ILE A 203 11.86 3.08 -5.66
CA ILE A 203 12.24 2.40 -6.90
C ILE A 203 12.65 0.96 -6.61
N CYS A 204 13.49 0.74 -5.61
CA CYS A 204 13.94 -0.60 -5.22
C CYS A 204 12.79 -1.47 -4.68
N LEU A 205 11.77 -0.90 -4.03
CA LEU A 205 10.61 -1.64 -3.55
C LEU A 205 9.68 -2.12 -4.68
N THR A 206 9.74 -1.48 -5.86
CA THR A 206 8.91 -1.82 -7.03
C THR A 206 8.93 -3.30 -7.43
N PRO A 207 10.10 -3.96 -7.62
CA PRO A 207 10.15 -5.40 -7.91
C PRO A 207 9.48 -6.26 -6.84
N TYR A 208 9.60 -5.87 -5.56
CA TYR A 208 8.95 -6.59 -4.47
C TYR A 208 7.41 -6.45 -4.53
N LEU A 209 6.89 -5.25 -4.84
CA LEU A 209 5.45 -5.04 -5.04
C LEU A 209 4.89 -5.87 -6.20
N PHE A 210 5.66 -6.07 -7.26
CA PHE A 210 5.26 -6.95 -8.35
C PHE A 210 5.08 -8.40 -7.89
N ILE A 211 6.00 -8.91 -7.06
CA ILE A 211 5.91 -10.25 -6.47
C ILE A 211 4.67 -10.37 -5.58
N ILE A 212 4.38 -9.38 -4.73
CA ILE A 212 3.19 -9.37 -3.87
C ILE A 212 1.92 -9.39 -4.72
N LYS A 213 1.85 -8.55 -5.76
CA LYS A 213 0.68 -8.51 -6.66
C LYS A 213 0.45 -9.86 -7.33
N LEU A 214 1.51 -10.51 -7.78
CA LEU A 214 1.45 -11.84 -8.36
C LEU A 214 0.97 -12.87 -7.33
N TYR A 215 1.53 -12.85 -6.11
CA TYR A 215 1.13 -13.71 -5.01
C TYR A 215 -0.35 -13.55 -4.65
N SER A 216 -0.82 -12.30 -4.49
CA SER A 216 -2.23 -11.97 -4.20
C SER A 216 -3.16 -12.47 -5.32
N ALA A 217 -2.76 -12.28 -6.59
CA ALA A 217 -3.52 -12.79 -7.73
C ALA A 217 -3.64 -14.32 -7.72
N TYR A 218 -2.56 -15.03 -7.39
CA TYR A 218 -2.58 -16.49 -7.21
C TYR A 218 -3.45 -16.90 -6.03
N GLU A 219 -3.38 -16.22 -4.89
CA GLU A 219 -4.22 -16.55 -3.72
C GLU A 219 -5.71 -16.45 -4.07
N ILE A 220 -6.13 -15.34 -4.69
CA ILE A 220 -7.52 -15.14 -5.14
C ILE A 220 -7.93 -16.23 -6.15
N PHE A 221 -7.04 -16.56 -7.09
CA PHE A 221 -7.28 -17.62 -8.06
C PHE A 221 -7.47 -18.98 -7.38
N LEU A 222 -6.60 -19.35 -6.46
CA LEU A 222 -6.65 -20.62 -5.73
C LEU A 222 -7.88 -20.72 -4.83
N LEU A 223 -8.27 -19.62 -4.18
CA LEU A 223 -9.51 -19.55 -3.42
C LEU A 223 -10.72 -19.78 -4.31
N ARG A 224 -10.77 -19.15 -5.50
CA ARG A 224 -11.84 -19.34 -6.49
C ARG A 224 -11.86 -20.77 -7.02
N LEU A 225 -10.70 -21.33 -7.33
CA LEU A 225 -10.57 -22.71 -7.79
C LEU A 225 -11.07 -23.68 -6.70
N LYS A 226 -10.60 -23.52 -5.46
CA LYS A 226 -11.03 -24.35 -4.31
C LYS A 226 -12.54 -24.27 -4.08
N ALA A 227 -13.12 -23.07 -4.12
CA ALA A 227 -14.57 -22.90 -4.00
C ALA A 227 -15.31 -23.61 -5.15
N SER A 228 -14.79 -23.52 -6.38
CA SER A 228 -15.42 -24.12 -7.55
C SER A 228 -15.24 -25.63 -7.66
N THR A 229 -14.19 -26.20 -7.05
CA THR A 229 -13.93 -27.64 -6.98
C THR A 229 -14.30 -28.25 -5.62
N SER A 230 -15.09 -27.55 -4.81
CA SER A 230 -15.49 -28.03 -3.46
C SER A 230 -16.19 -29.39 -3.49
N ASN A 231 -16.81 -29.74 -4.63
CA ASN A 231 -17.56 -30.98 -4.83
C ASN A 231 -16.74 -32.10 -5.51
N LEU A 232 -15.47 -31.85 -5.86
CA LEU A 232 -14.57 -32.82 -6.52
C LEU A 232 -13.56 -33.41 -5.52
N PRO A 233 -13.03 -34.63 -5.79
CA PRO A 233 -12.00 -35.22 -4.95
C PRO A 233 -10.71 -34.38 -4.94
N ILE A 234 -10.04 -34.36 -3.79
CA ILE A 234 -8.83 -33.55 -3.53
C ILE A 234 -7.66 -33.79 -4.51
N LYS A 235 -7.62 -34.95 -5.18
CA LYS A 235 -6.62 -35.26 -6.21
C LYS A 235 -6.78 -34.35 -7.44
N ASP A 236 -8.00 -34.07 -7.86
CA ASP A 236 -8.29 -33.28 -9.07
C ASP A 236 -7.98 -31.80 -8.83
N TYR A 237 -8.24 -31.29 -7.62
CA TYR A 237 -7.82 -29.96 -7.21
C TYR A 237 -6.29 -29.78 -7.29
N ARG A 238 -5.51 -30.75 -6.77
CA ARG A 238 -4.04 -30.67 -6.79
C ARG A 238 -3.46 -30.74 -8.21
N ALA A 239 -4.02 -31.58 -9.08
CA ALA A 239 -3.60 -31.69 -10.47
C ALA A 239 -3.84 -30.37 -11.23
N ARG A 240 -5.06 -29.81 -11.11
CA ARG A 240 -5.44 -28.54 -11.74
C ARG A 240 -4.62 -27.36 -11.23
N ARG A 241 -4.37 -27.29 -9.92
CA ARG A 241 -3.48 -26.29 -9.32
C ARG A 241 -2.09 -26.32 -9.94
N ASN A 242 -1.46 -27.50 -9.99
CA ASN A 242 -0.10 -27.65 -10.47
C ASN A 242 0.02 -27.36 -11.97
N MET A 243 -0.98 -27.73 -12.78
CA MET A 243 -1.04 -27.35 -14.20
C MET A 243 -1.08 -25.83 -14.37
N VAL A 244 -1.96 -25.13 -13.68
CA VAL A 244 -2.09 -23.67 -13.85
C VAL A 244 -0.84 -22.94 -13.40
N ILE A 245 -0.22 -23.34 -12.29
CA ILE A 245 1.05 -22.76 -11.83
C ILE A 245 2.16 -22.99 -12.86
N LYS A 246 2.26 -24.21 -13.41
CA LYS A 246 3.28 -24.56 -14.42
C LYS A 246 3.05 -23.85 -15.76
N SER A 247 1.79 -23.64 -16.15
CA SER A 247 1.43 -22.99 -17.42
C SER A 247 1.47 -21.46 -17.36
N CYS A 248 1.14 -20.84 -16.21
CA CYS A 248 1.09 -19.38 -16.05
C CYS A 248 2.40 -18.78 -15.53
N GLY A 249 3.16 -19.49 -14.70
CA GLY A 249 4.47 -19.03 -14.20
C GLY A 249 4.42 -17.61 -13.62
N LEU A 250 5.34 -16.76 -14.07
CA LEU A 250 5.41 -15.33 -13.68
C LEU A 250 4.57 -14.40 -14.59
N ASN A 251 3.82 -14.95 -15.55
CA ASN A 251 3.10 -14.13 -16.52
C ASN A 251 1.73 -13.70 -15.97
N PHE A 252 1.70 -12.46 -15.47
CA PHE A 252 0.50 -11.82 -14.91
C PHE A 252 -0.69 -11.79 -15.90
N ASN A 253 -0.43 -11.51 -17.18
CA ASN A 253 -1.49 -11.41 -18.19
C ASN A 253 -2.14 -12.78 -18.47
N LYS A 254 -1.33 -13.84 -18.44
CA LYS A 254 -1.80 -15.22 -18.62
C LYS A 254 -2.64 -15.68 -17.43
N LEU A 255 -2.20 -15.38 -16.20
CA LEU A 255 -2.96 -15.67 -14.98
C LEU A 255 -4.28 -14.92 -14.94
N ALA A 256 -4.27 -13.64 -15.34
CA ALA A 256 -5.45 -12.80 -15.46
C ALA A 256 -6.48 -13.37 -16.45
N TYR A 257 -6.01 -13.83 -17.61
CA TYR A 257 -6.86 -14.45 -18.63
C TYR A 257 -7.51 -15.74 -18.10
N VAL A 258 -6.71 -16.65 -17.55
CA VAL A 258 -7.21 -17.93 -17.00
C VAL A 258 -8.19 -17.70 -15.84
N SER A 259 -7.93 -16.72 -14.98
CA SER A 259 -8.81 -16.36 -13.86
C SER A 259 -10.19 -15.85 -14.31
N ARG A 260 -10.25 -15.07 -15.40
CA ARG A 260 -11.54 -14.58 -15.96
C ARG A 260 -12.34 -15.70 -16.62
N HIS A 261 -11.67 -16.61 -17.32
CA HIS A 261 -12.33 -17.69 -18.06
C HIS A 261 -12.49 -18.99 -17.24
N LEU A 262 -12.16 -18.98 -15.95
CA LEU A 262 -12.19 -20.16 -15.08
C LEU A 262 -13.54 -20.90 -15.12
N LYS A 263 -14.67 -20.17 -15.12
CA LYS A 263 -16.02 -20.78 -15.22
C LYS A 263 -16.21 -21.56 -16.52
N ILE A 264 -15.70 -21.03 -17.64
CA ILE A 264 -15.83 -21.65 -18.97
C ILE A 264 -14.93 -22.89 -19.06
N PHE A 265 -13.69 -22.80 -18.58
CA PHE A 265 -12.77 -23.95 -18.52
C PHE A 265 -13.33 -25.07 -17.64
N MET A 266 -13.91 -24.75 -16.49
CA MET A 266 -14.50 -25.73 -15.58
C MET A 266 -15.77 -26.37 -16.15
N TYR A 267 -16.58 -25.61 -16.90
CA TYR A 267 -17.78 -26.14 -17.56
C TYR A 267 -17.42 -27.11 -18.69
N LYS A 268 -16.41 -26.77 -19.50
CA LYS A 268 -15.95 -27.60 -20.63
C LYS A 268 -15.31 -28.91 -20.18
N ASP A 269 -14.49 -28.87 -19.12
CA ASP A 269 -13.83 -30.06 -18.54
C ASP A 269 -14.84 -31.01 -17.86
N ASN A 270 -15.89 -30.47 -17.23
CA ASN A 270 -17.00 -31.28 -16.72
C ASN A 270 -17.79 -31.95 -17.85
N GLN A 271 -17.97 -31.31 -19.01
CA GLN A 271 -18.60 -31.95 -20.17
C GLN A 271 -17.73 -33.06 -20.77
N GLU A 272 -16.42 -32.83 -20.93
CA GLU A 272 -15.49 -33.83 -21.50
C GLU A 272 -15.33 -35.06 -20.59
N SER A 273 -15.31 -34.88 -19.27
CA SER A 273 -15.28 -35.99 -18.29
C SER A 273 -16.59 -36.79 -18.21
N LEU A 274 -17.75 -36.15 -18.43
CA LEU A 274 -19.05 -36.84 -18.53
C LEU A 274 -19.19 -37.61 -19.85
N LEU A 275 -18.57 -37.15 -20.93
CA LEU A 275 -18.55 -37.82 -22.23
C LEU A 275 -17.59 -39.03 -22.23
N SER A 276 -16.42 -38.94 -21.59
CA SER A 276 -15.48 -40.07 -21.48
C SER A 276 -15.99 -41.21 -20.59
N THR A 277 -16.76 -40.89 -19.54
CA THR A 277 -17.40 -41.90 -18.67
C THR A 277 -18.60 -42.60 -19.33
N LYS A 278 -19.27 -41.95 -20.31
CA LYS A 278 -20.31 -42.60 -21.13
C LYS A 278 -19.72 -43.55 -22.19
N ASN A 279 -18.60 -43.19 -22.82
CA ASN A 279 -17.97 -44.03 -23.85
C ASN A 279 -17.15 -45.21 -23.29
N GLY A 280 -16.80 -45.21 -22.00
CA GLY A 280 -16.08 -46.32 -21.35
C GLY A 280 -16.98 -47.40 -20.72
N ARG A 281 -18.30 -47.32 -20.89
CA ARG A 281 -19.29 -48.34 -20.45
C ARG A 281 -19.98 -49.06 -21.61
N GLY A 282 -19.43 -48.95 -22.81
CA GLY A 282 -19.87 -49.70 -24.01
C GLY A 282 -19.10 -50.99 -24.17
#